data_AF-A0A942B467-F1
#
_entry.id   AF-A0A942B467-F1
#
_cell.length_a   1.000
_cell.length_b   1.000
_cell.length_c   1.000
_cell.angle_alpha   90.00
_cell.angle_beta   90.00
_cell.angle_gamma   90.00
#
_symmetry.space_group_name_H-M   'P 1'
#
loop_
_entity.id
_entity.type
_entity.pdbx_description
1 polymer ?
#
loop_
_entity_poly.entity_id
_entity_poly.type
_entity_poly.pdbx_seq_one_letter_code
_entity_poly.pdbx_strand_id
1 'polypeptide(L)'
;MTPFRATGVLAIALTAPWLCIATAHAEAFAQLGQVPVVASPTCGGSVSAEAQVTPVQVDDHVEDGVRVAINYDAGIYDGSCALTVTATWANLDTGASGSSDITAVSTIDGHYGFIGYANTTFDTGSGTVVITVSSHPGAEMRITT
;
A
#
# COMPACT_ATOMS: atom_id res chain seq x y z
N MET A 1 33.70 43.52 34.78
CA MET A 1 32.55 42.70 35.24
C MET A 1 31.30 43.26 34.59
N THR A 2 30.48 42.62 33.74
CA THR A 2 30.51 41.35 32.99
C THR A 2 29.32 41.44 32.01
N PRO A 3 29.49 41.75 30.72
CA PRO A 3 28.37 41.76 29.75
C PRO A 3 28.24 40.42 29.02
N PHE A 4 28.63 39.31 29.67
CA PHE A 4 28.67 37.98 29.04
C PHE A 4 27.44 37.10 29.34
N ARG A 5 26.45 37.60 30.10
CA ARG A 5 25.26 36.81 30.48
C ARG A 5 24.08 36.90 29.52
N ALA A 6 24.01 37.93 28.67
CA ALA A 6 22.86 38.13 27.78
C ALA A 6 22.93 37.30 26.49
N THR A 7 24.13 36.95 26.01
CA THR A 7 24.34 36.25 24.74
C THR A 7 24.00 34.76 24.80
N GLY A 8 24.08 34.13 25.98
CA GLY A 8 23.75 32.71 26.14
C GLY A 8 22.25 32.41 26.00
N VAL A 9 21.38 33.35 26.40
CA VAL A 9 19.92 33.14 26.37
C VAL A 9 19.37 33.21 24.95
N LEU A 10 19.92 34.09 24.09
CA LEU A 10 19.48 34.22 22.70
C LEU A 10 19.86 33.00 21.84
N ALA A 11 21.02 32.39 22.11
CA ALA A 11 21.47 31.19 21.39
C ALA A 11 20.63 29.94 21.73
N ILE A 12 20.10 29.84 22.95
CA ILE A 12 19.23 28.72 23.37
C ILE A 12 17.81 28.88 22.79
N ALA A 13 17.30 30.10 22.68
CA ALA A 13 15.99 30.36 22.08
C ALA A 13 15.94 30.03 20.58
N LEU A 14 17.09 30.11 19.89
CA LEU A 14 17.24 29.81 18.46
C LEU A 14 17.53 28.33 18.15
N THR A 15 17.68 27.45 19.15
CA THR A 15 17.82 25.99 18.91
C THR A 15 16.61 25.19 19.40
N ALA A 16 15.78 25.77 20.26
CA ALA A 16 14.53 25.16 20.73
C ALA A 16 13.54 24.76 19.62
N PRO A 17 13.39 25.48 18.48
CA PRO A 17 12.45 25.08 17.43
C PRO A 17 12.80 23.77 16.70
N TRP A 18 14.06 23.31 16.77
CA TRP A 18 14.52 22.13 16.03
C TRP A 18 14.18 20.80 16.72
N LEU A 19 13.78 20.83 17.99
CA LEU A 19 13.44 19.61 18.75
C LEU A 19 12.01 19.10 18.47
N CYS A 20 11.20 19.88 17.74
CA CYS A 20 9.82 19.52 17.41
C CYS A 20 9.62 19.21 15.92
N ILE A 21 10.67 18.84 15.20
CA ILE A 21 10.49 18.25 13.87
C ILE A 21 9.98 16.83 14.11
N ALA A 22 8.66 16.67 14.17
CA ALA A 22 8.04 15.36 14.10
C ALA A 22 8.61 14.64 12.88
N THR A 23 9.17 13.47 13.07
CA THR A 23 9.64 12.63 11.97
C THR A 23 8.45 12.33 11.07
N ALA A 24 8.52 12.73 9.81
CA ALA A 24 7.54 12.29 8.82
C ALA A 24 7.74 10.78 8.64
N HIS A 25 6.84 9.99 9.22
CA HIS A 25 6.79 8.55 8.96
C HIS A 25 6.13 8.37 7.59
N ALA A 26 6.85 7.76 6.66
CA ALA A 26 6.21 7.24 5.45
C ALA A 26 5.29 6.09 5.87
N GLU A 27 4.05 6.11 5.39
CA GLU A 27 3.14 4.98 5.58
C GLU A 27 3.79 3.71 5.03
N ALA A 28 3.63 2.59 5.75
CA ALA A 28 4.27 1.35 5.36
C ALA A 28 3.74 0.88 4.00
N PHE A 29 4.67 0.45 3.15
CA PHE A 29 4.44 0.09 1.76
C PHE A 29 5.30 -1.13 1.37
N ALA A 30 4.72 -2.01 0.55
CA ALA A 30 5.40 -3.16 -0.02
C ALA A 30 4.86 -3.42 -1.44
N GLN A 31 5.70 -3.99 -2.29
CA GLN A 31 5.39 -4.21 -3.71
C GLN A 31 5.94 -5.54 -4.19
N LEU A 32 5.20 -6.17 -5.10
CA LEU A 32 5.65 -7.26 -5.96
C LEU A 32 5.79 -6.73 -7.39
N GLY A 33 6.93 -7.03 -8.01
CA GLY A 33 7.23 -6.63 -9.39
C GLY A 33 6.29 -7.24 -10.41
N GLN A 34 6.40 -6.80 -11.66
CA GLN A 34 5.60 -7.34 -12.76
C GLN A 34 5.96 -8.81 -13.03
N VAL A 35 4.93 -9.65 -13.19
CA VAL A 35 5.04 -11.04 -13.62
C VAL A 35 4.10 -11.31 -14.79
N PRO A 36 4.45 -12.23 -15.71
CA PRO A 36 3.58 -12.56 -16.83
C PRO A 36 2.34 -13.30 -16.35
N VAL A 37 1.19 -12.98 -16.94
CA VAL A 37 -0.09 -13.64 -16.67
C VAL A 37 -0.88 -13.90 -17.95
N VAL A 38 -1.75 -14.88 -17.88
CA VAL A 38 -2.72 -15.20 -18.94
C VAL A 38 -4.09 -15.24 -18.29
N ALA A 39 -4.86 -14.15 -18.42
CA ALA A 39 -6.20 -14.04 -17.87
C ALA A 39 -7.23 -14.83 -18.71
N SER A 40 -7.03 -14.85 -20.03
CA SER A 40 -7.84 -15.63 -20.98
C SER A 40 -7.02 -15.93 -22.25
N PRO A 41 -7.49 -16.80 -23.17
CA PRO A 41 -6.73 -17.20 -24.35
C PRO A 41 -6.24 -16.05 -25.25
N THR A 42 -6.93 -14.91 -25.24
CA THR A 42 -6.54 -13.70 -26.00
C THR A 42 -6.09 -12.55 -25.11
N CYS A 43 -6.08 -12.74 -23.79
CA CYS A 43 -5.73 -11.73 -22.80
C CYS A 43 -4.54 -12.23 -21.97
N GLY A 44 -3.35 -12.12 -22.54
CA GLY A 44 -2.09 -12.20 -21.82
C GLY A 44 -1.64 -10.80 -21.38
N GLY A 45 -0.59 -10.72 -20.57
CA GLY A 45 -0.07 -9.45 -20.12
C GLY A 45 0.93 -9.58 -18.97
N SER A 46 1.09 -8.50 -18.23
CA SER A 46 1.80 -8.49 -16.97
C SER A 46 0.93 -7.95 -15.84
N VAL A 47 1.22 -8.41 -14.62
CA VAL A 47 0.58 -7.87 -13.41
C VAL A 47 1.63 -7.59 -12.34
N SER A 48 1.53 -6.43 -11.71
CA SER A 48 2.22 -6.12 -10.44
C SER A 48 1.20 -6.00 -9.32
N ALA A 49 1.68 -6.11 -8.09
CA ALA A 49 0.85 -5.93 -6.90
C ALA A 49 1.53 -5.02 -5.88
N GLU A 50 0.75 -4.32 -5.08
CA GLU A 50 1.24 -3.47 -3.99
C GLU A 50 0.33 -3.60 -2.77
N ALA A 51 0.90 -3.37 -1.60
CA ALA A 51 0.21 -3.29 -0.32
C ALA A 51 0.64 -2.02 0.41
N GLN A 52 -0.31 -1.32 1.02
CA GLN A 52 -0.06 -0.10 1.78
C GLN A 52 -0.99 -0.04 2.98
N VAL A 53 -0.50 0.50 4.10
CA VAL A 53 -1.38 0.91 5.21
C VAL A 53 -2.40 1.92 4.69
N THR A 54 -3.66 1.76 5.07
CA THR A 54 -4.73 2.69 4.69
C THR A 54 -5.79 2.74 5.77
N PRO A 55 -6.47 3.88 5.96
CA PRO A 55 -7.61 3.95 6.87
C PRO A 55 -8.78 3.08 6.38
N VAL A 56 -9.38 2.31 7.28
CA VAL A 56 -10.55 1.46 7.05
C VAL A 56 -11.65 1.82 8.03
N GLN A 57 -12.88 1.94 7.54
CA GLN A 57 -14.05 2.12 8.41
C GLN A 57 -14.42 0.77 9.02
N VAL A 58 -14.36 0.68 10.36
CA VAL A 58 -14.79 -0.46 11.16
C VAL A 58 -15.93 0.02 12.03
N ASP A 59 -17.15 -0.47 11.77
CA ASP A 59 -18.36 0.01 12.43
C ASP A 59 -18.47 1.55 12.44
N ASP A 60 -18.40 2.20 13.61
CA ASP A 60 -18.51 3.64 13.80
C ASP A 60 -17.17 4.39 13.95
N HIS A 61 -16.03 3.72 13.81
CA HIS A 61 -14.70 4.34 13.88
C HIS A 61 -13.77 3.96 12.71
N VAL A 62 -12.63 4.63 12.62
CA VAL A 62 -11.62 4.40 11.57
C VAL A 62 -10.40 3.77 12.22
N GLU A 63 -9.91 2.68 11.65
CA GLU A 63 -8.69 1.98 12.06
C GLU A 63 -7.69 1.88 10.90
N ASP A 64 -6.45 1.56 11.21
CA ASP A 64 -5.44 1.23 10.21
C ASP A 64 -5.68 -0.20 9.71
N GLY A 65 -5.80 -0.33 8.39
CA GLY A 65 -5.84 -1.62 7.70
C GLY A 65 -4.89 -1.62 6.51
N VAL A 66 -5.10 -2.56 5.58
CA VAL A 66 -4.22 -2.73 4.43
C VAL A 66 -5.00 -2.63 3.13
N ARG A 67 -4.62 -1.69 2.26
CA ARG A 67 -5.01 -1.68 0.86
C ARG A 67 -4.10 -2.63 0.09
N VAL A 68 -4.67 -3.54 -0.69
CA VAL A 68 -3.94 -4.35 -1.67
C VAL A 68 -4.43 -3.97 -3.05
N ALA A 69 -3.52 -3.61 -3.94
CA ALA A 69 -3.83 -3.25 -5.31
C ALA A 69 -3.04 -4.08 -6.31
N ILE A 70 -3.59 -4.17 -7.52
CA ILE A 70 -2.90 -4.72 -8.69
C ILE A 70 -2.97 -3.76 -9.86
N ASN A 71 -1.98 -3.86 -10.74
CA ASN A 71 -1.93 -3.20 -12.03
C ASN A 71 -1.77 -4.26 -13.11
N TYR A 72 -2.81 -4.48 -13.89
CA TYR A 72 -2.83 -5.44 -14.99
C TYR A 72 -2.73 -4.71 -16.33
N ASP A 73 -1.66 -4.99 -17.08
CA ASP A 73 -1.46 -4.48 -18.44
C ASP A 73 -1.57 -5.64 -19.42
N ALA A 74 -2.64 -5.63 -20.23
CA ALA A 74 -2.86 -6.64 -21.26
C ALA A 74 -2.24 -6.27 -22.62
N GLY A 75 -1.63 -5.09 -22.76
CA GLY A 75 -1.28 -4.48 -24.05
C GLY A 75 -2.49 -4.09 -24.93
N ILE A 76 -3.72 -4.41 -24.49
CA ILE A 76 -5.00 -4.08 -25.11
C ILE A 76 -5.82 -3.30 -24.09
N TYR A 77 -6.30 -2.11 -24.47
CA TYR A 77 -6.86 -1.12 -23.53
C TYR A 77 -8.31 -0.75 -23.81
N ASP A 78 -9.03 -1.57 -24.56
CA ASP A 78 -10.44 -1.36 -24.93
C ASP A 78 -11.43 -1.92 -23.89
N GLY A 79 -10.92 -2.48 -22.79
CA GLY A 79 -11.72 -3.08 -21.73
C GLY A 79 -12.17 -4.52 -21.99
N SER A 80 -11.72 -5.14 -23.08
CA SER A 80 -12.03 -6.55 -23.39
C SER A 80 -11.29 -7.55 -22.48
N CYS A 81 -10.18 -7.13 -21.86
CA CYS A 81 -9.35 -7.98 -21.02
C CYS A 81 -9.48 -7.62 -19.53
N ALA A 82 -9.83 -8.62 -18.72
CA ALA A 82 -9.88 -8.50 -17.27
C ALA A 82 -9.13 -9.65 -16.59
N LEU A 83 -8.41 -9.34 -15.53
CA LEU A 83 -7.69 -10.31 -14.70
C LEU A 83 -8.29 -10.28 -13.29
N THR A 84 -8.68 -11.45 -12.78
CA THR A 84 -9.05 -11.64 -11.37
C THR A 84 -7.91 -12.37 -10.65
N VAL A 85 -7.45 -11.79 -9.55
CA VAL A 85 -6.49 -12.43 -8.63
C VAL A 85 -7.09 -12.48 -7.24
N THR A 86 -6.58 -13.38 -6.41
CA THR A 86 -6.99 -13.49 -5.00
C THR A 86 -5.87 -12.92 -4.13
N ALA A 87 -6.19 -11.90 -3.35
CA ALA A 87 -5.32 -11.43 -2.27
C ALA A 87 -5.67 -12.18 -0.99
N THR A 88 -4.67 -12.73 -0.32
CA THR A 88 -4.83 -13.41 0.98
C THR A 88 -3.90 -12.75 1.98
N TRP A 89 -4.40 -12.52 3.19
CA TRP A 89 -3.62 -11.92 4.26
C TRP A 89 -3.69 -12.73 5.55
N ALA A 90 -2.64 -12.62 6.36
CA ALA A 90 -2.58 -13.13 7.72
C ALA A 90 -1.87 -12.11 8.61
N ASN A 91 -2.49 -11.78 9.75
CA ASN A 91 -1.87 -11.01 10.81
C ASN A 91 -1.12 -11.99 11.73
N LEU A 92 0.21 -11.86 11.75
CA LEU A 92 1.10 -12.77 12.50
C LEU A 92 1.00 -12.57 14.01
N ASP A 93 0.57 -11.40 14.46
CA ASP A 93 0.53 -11.04 15.88
C ASP A 93 -0.79 -11.48 16.53
N THR A 94 -1.90 -11.41 15.79
CA THR A 94 -3.24 -11.79 16.28
C THR A 94 -3.70 -13.17 15.82
N GLY A 95 -3.11 -13.70 14.74
CA GLY A 95 -3.55 -14.93 14.07
C GLY A 95 -4.80 -14.76 13.19
N ALA A 96 -5.32 -13.52 13.05
CA ALA A 96 -6.43 -13.24 12.13
C ALA A 96 -5.98 -13.41 10.68
N SER A 97 -6.91 -13.75 9.80
CA SER A 97 -6.64 -13.92 8.37
C SER A 97 -7.88 -13.69 7.53
N GLY A 98 -7.69 -13.35 6.26
CA GLY A 98 -8.78 -13.16 5.33
C GLY A 98 -8.30 -13.21 3.88
N SER A 99 -9.27 -13.12 2.97
CA SER A 99 -8.99 -13.10 1.54
C SER A 99 -10.10 -12.40 0.79
N SER A 100 -9.77 -11.79 -0.35
CA SER A 100 -10.72 -11.21 -1.28
C SER A 100 -10.15 -11.25 -2.70
N ASP A 101 -11.04 -11.33 -3.68
CA ASP A 101 -10.68 -11.25 -5.09
C ASP A 101 -10.59 -9.79 -5.55
N ILE A 102 -9.62 -9.50 -6.41
CA ILE A 102 -9.41 -8.21 -7.04
C ILE A 102 -9.50 -8.41 -8.55
N THR A 103 -10.42 -7.72 -9.21
CA THR A 103 -10.59 -7.79 -10.67
C THR A 103 -10.18 -6.48 -11.32
N ALA A 104 -9.09 -6.52 -12.09
CA ALA A 104 -8.58 -5.40 -12.86
C ALA A 104 -8.97 -5.54 -14.33
N VAL A 105 -9.55 -4.48 -14.92
CA VAL A 105 -9.85 -4.42 -16.35
C VAL A 105 -8.82 -3.56 -17.05
N SER A 106 -8.13 -4.11 -18.05
CA SER A 106 -7.12 -3.39 -18.84
C SER A 106 -7.79 -2.33 -19.72
N THR A 107 -8.04 -1.17 -19.13
CA THR A 107 -8.50 0.07 -19.78
C THR A 107 -7.56 1.19 -19.38
N ILE A 108 -7.31 2.13 -20.28
CA ILE A 108 -6.64 3.39 -19.92
C ILE A 108 -7.66 4.24 -19.15
N ASP A 109 -7.35 4.55 -17.90
CA ASP A 109 -8.04 5.60 -17.19
C ASP A 109 -7.77 6.95 -17.87
N GLY A 110 -8.84 7.61 -18.34
CA GLY A 110 -8.76 8.85 -19.12
C GLY A 110 -8.24 10.06 -18.34
N HIS A 111 -8.07 9.95 -17.02
CA HIS A 111 -7.56 11.03 -16.18
C HIS A 111 -6.09 10.86 -15.80
N TYR A 112 -5.71 9.67 -15.32
CA TYR A 112 -4.39 9.43 -14.73
C TYR A 112 -3.53 8.43 -15.51
N GLY A 113 -4.05 7.86 -16.61
CA GLY A 113 -3.31 6.92 -17.44
C GLY A 113 -3.06 5.57 -16.77
N PHE A 114 -3.73 5.27 -15.65
CA PHE A 114 -3.64 3.96 -15.02
C PHE A 114 -4.22 2.91 -15.96
N ILE A 115 -3.54 1.78 -16.06
CA ILE A 115 -3.95 0.63 -16.87
C ILE A 115 -4.27 -0.50 -15.90
N GLY A 116 -5.51 -0.98 -15.95
CA GLY A 116 -5.94 -2.13 -15.16
C GLY A 116 -5.61 -2.02 -13.69
N TYR A 117 -5.86 -0.86 -13.10
CA TYR A 117 -5.75 -0.69 -11.65
C TYR A 117 -7.03 -1.15 -10.96
N ALA A 118 -6.90 -2.01 -9.97
CA ALA A 118 -7.97 -2.36 -9.05
C ALA A 118 -7.39 -2.64 -7.67
N ASN A 119 -8.19 -2.42 -6.63
CA ASN A 119 -7.76 -2.67 -5.26
C ASN A 119 -8.90 -3.20 -4.41
N THR A 120 -8.52 -3.72 -3.25
CA THR A 120 -9.40 -4.04 -2.14
C THR A 120 -8.73 -3.57 -0.85
N THR A 121 -9.52 -3.44 0.20
CA THR A 121 -9.06 -2.99 1.51
C THR A 121 -9.48 -4.01 2.56
N PHE A 122 -8.58 -4.31 3.48
CA PHE A 122 -8.80 -5.25 4.56
C PHE A 122 -8.71 -4.55 5.91
N ASP A 123 -9.70 -4.77 6.77
CA ASP A 123 -9.53 -4.63 8.21
C ASP A 123 -8.70 -5.82 8.69
N THR A 124 -7.43 -5.56 8.99
CA THR A 124 -6.45 -6.58 9.40
C THR A 124 -6.17 -6.57 10.90
N GLY A 125 -6.72 -5.57 11.62
CA GLY A 125 -6.23 -5.14 12.92
C GLY A 125 -4.79 -4.61 12.90
N SER A 126 -4.30 -4.23 14.07
CA SER A 126 -2.91 -3.79 14.28
C SER A 126 -1.93 -4.96 14.24
N GLY A 127 -0.69 -4.68 13.82
CA GLY A 127 0.42 -5.64 13.86
C GLY A 127 1.02 -5.96 12.50
N THR A 128 1.77 -7.07 12.46
CA THR A 128 2.50 -7.49 11.25
C THR A 128 1.62 -8.34 10.35
N VAL A 129 1.25 -7.78 9.20
CA VAL A 129 0.42 -8.43 8.18
C VAL A 129 1.31 -8.97 7.05
N VAL A 130 1.15 -10.24 6.72
CA VAL A 130 1.69 -10.87 5.51
C VAL A 130 0.59 -10.95 4.47
N ILE A 131 0.87 -10.51 3.26
CA ILE A 131 -0.05 -10.54 2.12
C ILE A 131 0.57 -11.37 1.00
N THR A 132 -0.24 -12.22 0.37
CA THR A 132 0.09 -12.96 -0.85
C THR A 132 -0.96 -12.68 -1.92
N VAL A 133 -0.54 -12.76 -3.19
CA VAL A 133 -1.42 -12.53 -4.34
C VAL A 133 -1.29 -13.72 -5.28
N SER A 134 -2.40 -14.26 -5.76
CA SER A 134 -2.39 -15.51 -6.56
C SER A 134 -1.59 -15.43 -7.86
N SER A 135 -1.39 -14.23 -8.41
CA SER A 135 -0.49 -14.00 -9.56
C SER A 135 1.00 -14.17 -9.24
N HIS A 136 1.39 -14.13 -7.97
CA HIS A 136 2.78 -14.16 -7.50
C HIS A 136 3.01 -15.34 -6.54
N PRO A 137 2.91 -16.59 -7.00
CA PRO A 137 3.01 -17.76 -6.13
C PRO A 137 4.36 -17.80 -5.40
N GLY A 138 4.31 -17.90 -4.07
CA GLY A 138 5.49 -17.96 -3.20
C GLY A 138 6.14 -16.62 -2.87
N ALA A 139 5.61 -15.50 -3.36
CA ALA A 139 6.04 -14.16 -2.98
C ALA A 139 5.13 -13.56 -1.90
N GLU A 140 5.70 -12.76 -1.00
CA GLU A 140 4.99 -12.14 0.12
C GLU A 140 5.28 -10.64 0.17
N MET A 141 4.26 -9.86 0.53
CA MET A 141 4.40 -8.48 0.99
C MET A 141 4.20 -8.45 2.51
N ARG A 142 5.02 -7.68 3.22
CA ARG A 142 4.93 -7.51 4.68
C ARG A 142 4.67 -6.05 5.01
N ILE A 143 3.62 -5.79 5.77
CA ILE A 143 3.19 -4.47 6.23
C ILE A 143 3.01 -4.51 7.75
N THR A 144 3.36 -3.43 8.43
CA THR A 144 3.01 -3.22 9.84
C THR A 144 1.98 -2.10 9.90
N THR A 145 0.78 -2.43 10.41
CA THR A 145 -0.32 -1.50 10.70
C THR A 145 -0.25 -1.04 12.15
#